data_AF-A0A534WJZ1-F1
#
_entry.id   AF-A0A534WJZ1-F1
#
_cell.length_a   1.000
_cell.length_b   1.000
_cell.length_c   1.000
_cell.angle_alpha   90.00
_cell.angle_beta   90.00
_cell.angle_gamma   90.00
#
_symmetry.space_group_name_H-M   'P 1'
#
loop_
_entity.id
_entity.type
_entity.pdbx_description
1 polymer ?
#
loop_
_entity_poly.entity_id
_entity_poly.type
_entity_poly.pdbx_seq_one_letter_code
_entity_poly.pdbx_strand_id
1 'polypeptide(L)'
;MSEATKGRTALTTMAISICIALSATGCKVQVGSNVEPGAMAATGAETWVIDGKTYSIRSTYYLVLHPGEQLQYTIEYLISDPHLLDGLNDERAAQIAMPLMKHAWKQRLFERSAVTSATSGALKPSLIGVAITYREGVRSRGFRVQRSIDQIAGQN
;
A
#
# COMPACT_ATOMS: atom_id res chain seq x y z
N MET A 1 -54.32 65.83 19.08
CA MET A 1 -53.24 65.90 18.08
C MET A 1 -52.91 64.47 17.71
N SER A 2 -53.36 64.03 16.52
CA SER A 2 -52.51 63.55 15.39
C SER A 2 -51.51 62.46 15.80
N GLU A 3 -51.33 61.32 15.15
CA GLU A 3 -51.73 60.81 13.84
C GLU A 3 -51.17 59.36 13.78
N ALA A 4 -51.89 58.43 13.18
CA ALA A 4 -51.52 57.68 11.97
C ALA A 4 -50.18 56.89 12.00
N THR A 5 -50.24 55.55 12.04
CA THR A 5 -50.24 54.58 10.90
C THR A 5 -48.90 54.36 10.17
N LYS A 6 -48.67 53.07 9.85
CA LYS A 6 -47.86 52.49 8.74
C LYS A 6 -46.35 52.46 8.99
N GLY A 7 -45.69 51.30 8.88
CA GLY A 7 -45.62 50.40 7.71
C GLY A 7 -44.16 50.48 7.22
N ARG A 8 -43.43 49.44 6.80
CA ARG A 8 -43.72 48.46 5.74
C ARG A 8 -42.50 47.52 5.63
N THR A 9 -42.77 46.21 5.54
CA THR A 9 -42.21 45.23 4.58
C THR A 9 -40.80 45.40 3.98
N ALA A 10 -39.97 44.35 4.12
CA ALA A 10 -39.31 43.60 3.03
C ALA A 10 -38.57 42.39 3.63
N LEU A 11 -39.08 41.17 3.47
CA LEU A 11 -38.78 40.22 2.38
C LEU A 11 -37.38 39.60 2.44
N THR A 12 -37.39 38.30 2.78
CA THR A 12 -36.62 37.21 2.15
C THR A 12 -35.12 37.36 1.98
N THR A 13 -34.34 36.48 2.63
CA THR A 13 -33.48 35.52 1.91
C THR A 13 -33.25 34.30 2.81
N MET A 14 -34.05 33.26 2.59
CA MET A 14 -33.83 31.93 3.17
C MET A 14 -32.67 31.31 2.37
N ALA A 15 -31.47 31.28 2.94
CA ALA A 15 -30.32 30.66 2.30
C ALA A 15 -30.49 29.14 2.32
N ILE A 16 -30.98 28.60 1.21
CA ILE A 16 -30.99 27.17 0.91
C ILE A 16 -29.53 26.73 0.78
N SER A 17 -28.98 26.18 1.85
CA SER A 17 -27.69 25.48 1.78
C SER A 17 -27.90 24.16 1.05
N ILE A 18 -27.64 24.18 -0.26
CA ILE A 18 -27.52 22.99 -1.09
C ILE A 18 -26.31 22.21 -0.59
N CYS A 19 -26.55 21.23 0.27
CA CYS A 19 -25.55 20.22 0.59
C CYS A 19 -25.38 19.36 -0.67
N ILE A 20 -24.37 19.70 -1.48
CA ILE A 20 -23.91 18.84 -2.56
C ILE A 20 -23.43 17.55 -1.90
N ALA A 21 -24.22 16.49 -2.02
CA ALA A 21 -23.83 15.14 -1.69
C ALA A 21 -22.74 14.72 -2.70
N LEU A 22 -21.48 15.07 -2.39
CA LEU A 22 -20.33 14.38 -2.93
C LEU A 22 -20.39 12.94 -2.43
N SER A 23 -20.99 12.08 -3.25
CA SER A 23 -20.91 10.65 -3.14
C SER A 23 -19.46 10.25 -3.36
N ALA A 24 -18.67 10.35 -2.29
CA ALA A 24 -17.40 9.68 -2.19
C ALA A 24 -17.70 8.18 -2.32
N THR A 25 -17.48 7.64 -3.51
CA THR A 25 -17.26 6.21 -3.77
C THR A 25 -15.92 5.84 -3.13
N GLY A 26 -15.87 5.92 -1.81
CA GLY A 26 -14.79 5.38 -1.01
C GLY A 26 -14.91 3.86 -1.06
N CYS A 27 -13.87 3.18 -1.54
CA CYS A 27 -13.71 1.74 -1.34
C CYS A 27 -13.82 1.46 0.16
N LYS A 28 -14.95 0.91 0.61
CA LYS A 28 -15.08 0.35 1.95
C LYS A 28 -14.36 -0.99 1.95
N VAL A 29 -13.14 -1.00 2.47
CA VAL A 29 -12.48 -2.25 2.84
C VAL A 29 -13.04 -2.62 4.22
N GLN A 30 -13.55 -3.83 4.38
CA GLN A 30 -14.08 -4.34 5.65
C GLN A 30 -13.11 -5.40 6.16
N VAL A 31 -12.47 -5.13 7.30
CA VAL A 31 -11.60 -6.07 7.96
C VAL A 31 -12.33 -6.59 9.19
N GLY A 32 -12.21 -7.91 9.41
CA GLY A 32 -12.74 -8.58 10.58
C GLY A 32 -12.36 -7.84 11.86
N SER A 33 -13.23 -7.93 12.85
CA SER A 33 -13.13 -7.26 14.14
C SER A 33 -11.69 -7.26 14.67
N ASN A 34 -11.08 -6.06 14.71
CA ASN A 34 -9.80 -5.67 15.33
C ASN A 34 -8.55 -5.44 14.45
N VAL A 35 -8.65 -5.30 13.12
CA VAL A 35 -7.55 -4.65 12.37
C VAL A 35 -8.15 -3.67 11.36
N GLU A 36 -7.59 -2.46 11.23
CA GLU A 36 -8.08 -1.50 10.25
C GLU A 36 -7.80 -1.98 8.81
N PRO A 37 -8.77 -1.83 7.90
CA PRO A 37 -8.58 -2.03 6.47
C PRO A 37 -7.52 -1.10 5.87
N GLY A 38 -6.45 -1.69 5.33
CA GLY A 38 -5.30 -0.94 4.79
C GLY A 38 -4.07 -0.93 5.69
N ALA A 39 -4.06 -1.72 6.77
CA ALA A 39 -2.90 -1.86 7.64
C ALA A 39 -1.64 -2.27 6.85
N MET A 40 -0.66 -1.37 6.80
CA MET A 40 0.74 -1.77 6.65
C MET A 40 1.08 -2.79 7.74
N ALA A 41 2.18 -3.53 7.59
CA ALA A 41 2.72 -4.42 8.63
C ALA A 41 2.36 -3.93 10.04
N ALA A 42 1.61 -4.74 10.81
CA ALA A 42 1.00 -4.32 12.08
C ALA A 42 2.01 -3.80 13.13
N THR A 43 3.31 -3.95 12.86
CA THR A 43 4.44 -3.72 13.74
C THR A 43 5.44 -2.66 13.24
N GLY A 44 5.18 -1.98 12.12
CA GLY A 44 6.12 -1.01 11.56
C GLY A 44 7.34 -1.68 10.90
N ALA A 45 8.51 -1.06 11.00
CA ALA A 45 9.73 -1.63 10.43
C ALA A 45 10.14 -2.91 11.18
N GLU A 46 10.50 -3.94 10.43
CA GLU A 46 10.87 -5.26 10.91
C GLU A 46 12.31 -5.59 10.52
N THR A 47 12.93 -6.52 11.26
CA THR A 47 14.21 -7.12 10.90
C THR A 47 13.99 -8.60 10.61
N TRP A 48 14.34 -9.04 9.40
CA TRP A 48 14.29 -10.44 9.02
C TRP A 48 15.70 -11.03 9.01
N VAL A 49 15.83 -12.25 9.52
CA VAL A 49 17.07 -13.04 9.43
C VAL A 49 16.81 -14.21 8.50
N ILE A 50 17.50 -14.22 7.35
CA ILE A 50 17.35 -15.23 6.29
C ILE A 50 18.73 -15.76 5.97
N ASP A 51 18.95 -17.07 6.15
CA ASP A 51 20.22 -17.74 5.89
C ASP A 51 21.43 -17.04 6.56
N GLY A 52 21.24 -16.56 7.79
CA GLY A 52 22.26 -15.85 8.57
C GLY A 52 22.48 -14.38 8.16
N LYS A 53 21.75 -13.87 7.16
CA LYS A 53 21.81 -12.48 6.72
C LYS A 53 20.63 -11.67 7.26
N THR A 54 20.92 -10.47 7.73
CA THR A 54 19.92 -9.55 8.29
C THR A 54 19.39 -8.60 7.22
N TYR A 55 18.06 -8.42 7.18
CA TYR A 55 17.36 -7.53 6.26
C TYR A 55 16.47 -6.56 7.04
N SER A 56 16.68 -5.26 6.81
CA SER A 56 15.86 -4.19 7.37
C SER A 56 14.63 -3.95 6.49
N ILE A 57 13.50 -4.54 6.89
CA ILE A 57 12.23 -4.41 6.17
C ILE A 57 11.50 -3.20 6.71
N ARG A 58 11.37 -2.17 5.88
CA ARG A 58 10.70 -0.94 6.28
C ARG A 58 9.20 -1.13 6.41
N SER A 59 8.61 -1.87 5.49
CA SER A 59 7.18 -2.13 5.45
C SER A 59 6.86 -3.34 4.57
N THR A 60 5.66 -3.89 4.76
CA THR A 60 5.06 -4.84 3.82
C THR A 60 3.61 -4.43 3.57
N TYR A 61 3.18 -4.42 2.31
CA TYR A 61 1.89 -3.88 1.87
C TYR A 61 1.41 -4.55 0.58
N TYR A 62 0.13 -4.37 0.24
CA TYR A 62 -0.46 -4.87 -0.99
C TYR A 62 -0.56 -3.76 -2.05
N LEU A 63 -0.29 -4.10 -3.30
CA LEU A 63 -0.52 -3.24 -4.46
C LEU A 63 -1.47 -3.93 -5.44
N VAL A 64 -2.50 -3.21 -5.88
CA VAL A 64 -3.32 -3.62 -7.02
C VAL A 64 -2.66 -3.05 -8.28
N LEU A 65 -2.19 -3.94 -9.16
CA LEU A 65 -1.53 -3.57 -10.40
C LEU A 65 -2.54 -3.52 -11.54
N HIS A 66 -2.42 -2.48 -12.37
CA HIS A 66 -3.22 -2.29 -13.58
C HIS A 66 -2.34 -2.47 -14.82
N PRO A 67 -2.89 -2.98 -15.94
CA PRO A 67 -4.27 -3.46 -16.11
C PRO A 67 -4.51 -4.85 -15.47
N GLY A 68 -5.78 -5.19 -15.19
CA GLY A 68 -6.19 -6.54 -14.79
C GLY A 68 -6.29 -6.83 -13.29
N GLU A 69 -6.15 -5.82 -12.42
CA GLU A 69 -6.31 -5.92 -10.96
C GLU A 69 -5.52 -7.07 -10.32
N GLN A 70 -4.29 -7.29 -10.79
CA GLN A 70 -3.40 -8.28 -10.21
C GLN A 70 -2.92 -7.80 -8.83
N LEU A 71 -3.10 -8.62 -7.81
CA LEU A 71 -2.69 -8.27 -6.46
C LEU A 71 -1.26 -8.73 -6.20
N GLN A 72 -0.40 -7.79 -5.80
CA GLN A 72 0.98 -8.04 -5.40
C GLN A 72 1.16 -7.80 -3.90
N TYR A 73 1.73 -8.78 -3.19
CA TYR A 73 2.31 -8.55 -1.87
C TYR A 73 3.72 -7.97 -2.02
N THR A 74 3.97 -6.80 -1.46
CA THR A 74 5.21 -6.03 -1.64
C THR A 74 5.98 -5.93 -0.33
N ILE A 75 7.28 -6.18 -0.41
CA ILE A 75 8.26 -6.03 0.67
C ILE A 75 9.10 -4.79 0.38
N GLU A 76 9.08 -3.79 1.25
CA GLU A 76 9.95 -2.62 1.15
C GLU A 76 11.22 -2.87 1.96
N TYR A 77 12.31 -3.18 1.25
CA TYR A 77 13.61 -3.44 1.84
C TYR A 77 14.47 -2.18 1.78
N LEU A 78 15.00 -1.74 2.92
CA LEU A 78 15.93 -0.62 3.00
C LEU A 78 17.37 -1.14 3.05
N ILE A 79 18.14 -0.91 1.98
CA ILE A 79 19.58 -1.14 2.01
C ILE A 79 20.22 -0.05 2.87
N SER A 80 20.84 -0.49 3.96
CA SER A 80 21.63 0.37 4.85
C SER A 80 23.14 0.16 4.67
N ASP A 81 23.55 -0.95 4.06
CA ASP A 81 24.95 -1.26 3.77
C ASP A 81 25.36 -0.67 2.41
N PRO A 82 26.26 0.33 2.38
CA PRO A 82 26.71 0.95 1.12
C PRO A 82 27.39 -0.04 0.16
N HIS A 83 28.00 -1.12 0.65
CA HIS A 83 28.65 -2.12 -0.20
C HIS A 83 27.66 -2.89 -1.07
N LEU A 84 26.38 -2.96 -0.68
CA LEU A 84 25.33 -3.54 -1.49
C LEU A 84 24.83 -2.61 -2.60
N LEU A 85 25.21 -1.33 -2.57
CA LEU A 85 24.86 -0.34 -3.59
C LEU A 85 25.86 -0.31 -4.73
N ASP A 86 27.11 -0.71 -4.48
CA ASP A 86 28.13 -0.78 -5.51
C ASP A 86 27.76 -1.84 -6.56
N GLY A 87 27.78 -1.45 -7.83
CA GLY A 87 27.36 -2.30 -8.95
C GLY A 87 25.88 -2.72 -8.93
N LEU A 88 25.00 -2.04 -8.18
CA LEU A 88 23.59 -2.38 -8.13
C LEU A 88 22.91 -2.13 -9.48
N ASN A 89 22.51 -3.22 -10.13
CA ASN A 89 21.78 -3.26 -11.39
C ASN A 89 20.58 -4.23 -11.28
N ASP A 90 19.83 -4.43 -12.36
CA ASP A 90 18.63 -5.28 -12.34
C ASP A 90 18.91 -6.73 -11.95
N GLU A 91 20.03 -7.30 -12.41
CA GLU A 91 20.43 -8.67 -12.08
C GLU A 91 20.76 -8.78 -10.59
N ARG A 92 21.57 -7.86 -10.07
CA ARG A 92 21.94 -7.83 -8.66
C ARG A 92 20.73 -7.56 -7.76
N ALA A 93 19.83 -6.67 -8.17
CA ALA A 93 18.57 -6.43 -7.49
C ALA A 93 17.73 -7.71 -7.43
N ALA A 94 17.66 -8.49 -8.52
CA ALA A 94 16.94 -9.76 -8.54
C ALA A 94 17.56 -10.79 -7.58
N GLN A 95 18.89 -10.88 -7.52
CA GLN A 95 19.61 -11.73 -6.56
C GLN A 95 19.33 -11.33 -5.11
N ILE A 96 19.29 -10.03 -4.81
CA ILE A 96 18.99 -9.50 -3.46
C ILE A 96 17.52 -9.77 -3.09
N ALA A 97 16.60 -9.61 -4.05
CA ALA A 97 15.17 -9.75 -3.82
C ALA A 97 14.73 -11.21 -3.63
N MET A 98 15.38 -12.17 -4.30
CA MET A 98 14.90 -13.56 -4.32
C MET A 98 14.82 -14.22 -2.93
N PRO A 99 15.82 -14.11 -2.04
CA PRO A 99 15.71 -14.64 -0.67
C PRO A 99 14.53 -14.06 0.11
N LEU A 100 14.26 -12.76 -0.05
CA LEU A 100 13.12 -12.08 0.60
C LEU A 100 11.78 -12.61 0.08
N MET A 101 11.65 -12.76 -1.24
CA MET A 101 10.44 -13.32 -1.87
C MET A 101 10.21 -14.77 -1.44
N LYS A 102 11.27 -15.60 -1.42
CA LYS A 102 11.20 -16.98 -0.93
C LYS A 102 10.82 -17.05 0.55
N HIS A 103 11.37 -16.18 1.39
CA HIS A 103 11.01 -16.10 2.80
C HIS A 103 9.52 -15.78 2.98
N ALA A 104 9.02 -14.73 2.32
CA ALA A 104 7.60 -14.37 2.39
C ALA A 104 6.69 -15.48 1.86
N TRP A 105 7.10 -16.19 0.81
CA TRP A 105 6.37 -17.35 0.29
C TRP A 105 6.34 -18.51 1.30
N LYS A 106 7.49 -18.94 1.83
CA LYS A 106 7.61 -20.03 2.81
C LYS A 106 6.77 -19.78 4.06
N GLN A 107 6.73 -18.53 4.52
CA GLN A 107 5.98 -18.11 5.70
C GLN A 107 4.53 -17.73 5.40
N ARG A 108 4.07 -17.88 4.14
CA ARG A 108 2.71 -17.49 3.69
C ARG A 108 2.34 -16.04 4.06
N LEU A 109 3.30 -15.13 4.13
CA LEU A 109 3.06 -13.74 4.58
C LEU A 109 2.10 -12.99 3.65
N PHE A 110 2.07 -13.37 2.38
CA PHE A 110 1.17 -12.78 1.39
C PHE A 110 -0.31 -13.14 1.64
N GLU A 111 -0.62 -14.17 2.44
CA GLU A 111 -1.99 -14.61 2.74
C GLU A 111 -2.54 -14.02 4.05
N ARG A 112 -1.76 -13.21 4.76
CA ARG A 112 -2.10 -12.71 6.11
C ARG A 112 -3.26 -11.70 6.14
N SER A 113 -3.71 -11.22 4.99
CA SER A 113 -4.80 -10.24 4.89
C SER A 113 -5.60 -10.46 3.61
N ALA A 114 -6.89 -10.13 3.68
CA ALA A 114 -7.79 -10.12 2.53
C ALA A 114 -7.84 -8.72 1.92
N VAL A 115 -7.79 -8.63 0.59
CA VAL A 115 -7.93 -7.38 -0.15
C VAL A 115 -9.16 -7.51 -1.05
N THR A 116 -10.03 -6.50 -1.03
CA THR A 116 -11.25 -6.46 -1.84
C THR A 116 -11.20 -5.25 -2.74
N SER A 117 -11.34 -5.47 -4.05
CA SER A 117 -11.57 -4.46 -5.06
C SER A 117 -13.06 -4.10 -5.12
N ALA A 118 -13.37 -2.82 -5.35
CA ALA A 118 -14.76 -2.36 -5.51
C ALA A 118 -15.42 -2.91 -6.79
N THR A 119 -14.62 -3.28 -7.79
CA THR A 119 -15.03 -3.74 -9.12
C THR A 119 -15.02 -5.26 -9.23
N SER A 120 -13.92 -5.90 -8.80
CA SER A 120 -13.72 -7.35 -8.98
C SER A 120 -13.96 -8.17 -7.71
N GLY A 121 -14.33 -7.55 -6.60
CA GLY A 121 -14.54 -8.23 -5.33
C GLY A 121 -13.22 -8.69 -4.70
N ALA A 122 -13.24 -9.84 -4.01
CA ALA A 122 -12.07 -10.35 -3.29
C ALA A 122 -10.92 -10.68 -4.26
N LEU A 123 -9.77 -10.04 -4.06
CA LEU A 123 -8.55 -10.29 -4.82
C LEU A 123 -7.63 -11.26 -4.07
N LYS A 124 -6.99 -12.15 -4.82
CA LYS A 124 -5.97 -13.06 -4.32
C LYS A 124 -4.60 -12.61 -4.80
N PRO A 125 -3.56 -12.57 -3.93
CA PRO A 125 -2.21 -12.26 -4.37
C PRO A 125 -1.75 -13.30 -5.39
N SER A 126 -1.24 -12.83 -6.53
CA SER A 126 -0.61 -13.66 -7.56
C SER A 126 0.88 -13.36 -7.72
N LEU A 127 1.34 -12.26 -7.14
CA LEU A 127 2.72 -11.76 -7.23
C LEU A 127 3.30 -11.49 -5.83
N ILE A 128 4.60 -11.72 -5.70
CA ILE A 128 5.39 -11.15 -4.60
C ILE A 128 6.44 -10.22 -5.23
N GLY A 129 6.54 -9.01 -4.68
CA GLY A 129 7.50 -8.00 -5.12
C GLY A 129 8.37 -7.50 -3.98
N VAL A 130 9.56 -7.01 -4.33
CA VAL A 130 10.48 -6.32 -3.43
C VAL A 130 10.78 -4.95 -4.02
N ALA A 131 10.46 -3.91 -3.25
CA ALA A 131 10.93 -2.56 -3.49
C ALA A 131 12.22 -2.38 -2.68
N ILE A 132 13.36 -2.42 -3.36
CA ILE A 132 14.67 -2.15 -2.77
C ILE A 132 14.85 -0.64 -2.76
N THR A 133 15.01 -0.05 -1.59
CA THR A 133 15.18 1.39 -1.41
C THR A 133 16.49 1.70 -0.72
N TYR A 134 17.11 2.82 -1.07
CA TYR A 134 18.32 3.31 -0.44
C TYR A 134 18.37 4.83 -0.51
N ARG A 135 19.16 5.43 0.39
CA ARG A 135 19.40 6.87 0.41
C ARG A 135 20.74 7.19 -0.26
N GLU A 136 20.71 8.12 -1.20
CA GLU A 136 21.89 8.68 -1.85
C GLU A 136 21.86 10.20 -1.61
N GLY A 137 22.58 10.65 -0.58
CA GLY A 137 22.46 12.01 -0.05
C GLY A 137 21.05 12.31 0.45
N VAL A 138 20.40 13.34 -0.10
CA VAL A 138 19.03 13.74 0.24
C VAL A 138 17.95 13.02 -0.57
N ARG A 139 18.33 12.25 -1.60
CA ARG A 139 17.38 11.58 -2.49
C ARG A 139 17.22 10.11 -2.11
N SER A 140 16.00 9.59 -2.26
CA SER A 140 15.74 8.16 -2.19
C SER A 140 15.70 7.59 -3.61
N ARG A 141 16.41 6.50 -3.83
CA ARG A 141 16.41 5.73 -5.09
C ARG A 141 16.05 4.28 -4.79
N GLY A 142 15.76 3.51 -5.84
CA GLY A 142 15.41 2.12 -5.66
C GLY A 142 15.19 1.33 -6.92
N PHE A 143 15.05 0.02 -6.72
CA PHE A 143 14.72 -0.98 -7.72
C PHE A 143 13.44 -1.69 -7.31
N ARG A 144 12.64 -2.10 -8.28
CA ARG A 144 11.47 -2.96 -8.05
C ARG A 144 11.69 -4.28 -8.77
N VAL A 145 11.66 -5.36 -8.02
CA VAL A 145 11.71 -6.72 -8.56
C VAL A 145 10.40 -7.40 -8.19
N GLN A 146 9.78 -8.09 -9.14
CA GLN A 146 8.56 -8.87 -8.89
C GLN A 146 8.64 -10.22 -9.58
N ARG A 147 7.99 -11.22 -9.00
CA ARG A 147 7.82 -12.57 -9.57
C ARG A 147 6.43 -13.09 -9.23
N SER A 148 5.93 -13.99 -10.09
CA SER A 148 4.72 -14.73 -9.73
C SER A 148 5.00 -15.70 -8.58
N ILE A 149 3.96 -16.01 -7.82
CA ILE A 149 4.04 -16.99 -6.73
C ILE A 149 4.51 -18.34 -7.28
N ASP A 150 4.04 -18.74 -8.45
CA ASP A 150 4.45 -20.00 -9.10
C ASP A 150 5.94 -20.01 -9.48
N GLN A 151 6.47 -18.89 -9.98
CA GLN A 151 7.90 -18.76 -10.28
C GLN A 151 8.76 -18.87 -9.03
N ILE A 152 8.30 -18.35 -7.90
CA ILE A 152 9.02 -18.45 -6.63
C ILE A 152 8.95 -19.90 -6.09
N ALA A 153 7.78 -20.53 -6.19
CA ALA A 153 7.56 -21.91 -5.75
C ALA A 153 8.45 -22.90 -6.50
N GLY A 154 8.59 -22.76 -7.82
CA GLY A 154 9.38 -23.65 -8.68
C GLY A 154 10.90 -23.52 -8.56
N GLN A 155 11.42 -22.62 -7.71
CA GLN A 155 12.86 -22.44 -7.46
C GLN A 155 13.30 -22.97 -6.08
N ASN A 156 12.48 -23.78 -5.41
CA ASN A 156 12.83 -24.44 -4.13
C ASN A 156 13.27 -25.87 -4.33
#